data_AF-A0A1J0LU46-F1
#
_entry.id   AF-A0A1J0LU46-F1
#
_cell.length_a   1.000
_cell.length_b   1.000
_cell.length_c   1.000
_cell.angle_alpha   90.00
_cell.angle_beta   90.00
_cell.angle_gamma   90.00
#
_symmetry.space_group_name_H-M   'P 1'
#
loop_
_entity.id
_entity.type
_entity.pdbx_description
1 polymer ?
#
loop_
_entity_poly.entity_id
_entity_poly.type
_entity_poly.pdbx_seq_one_letter_code
_entity_poly.pdbx_strand_id
1 'polypeptide(L)'
;MVFRRNPNPPEADWKPSPEEWRVYTLCDGRRTEEEVVRDSGLGEKAYAILASLLKRGLILPVEGPKALCGKLVDLLKARLGPRAGPFIPRLQACESREALEEEALRVALKVKLTLDRKAGEELEKAIRELFR
;
A
#
# COMPACT_ATOMS: atom_id res chain seq x y z
N MET A 1 -8.73 -4.26 1.74
CA MET A 1 -8.28 -3.05 1.02
C MET A 1 -7.94 -2.01 2.07
N VAL A 2 -7.10 -1.03 1.74
CA VAL A 2 -6.79 0.12 2.60
C VAL A 2 -7.06 1.40 1.82
N PHE A 3 -7.36 2.50 2.50
CA PHE A 3 -7.63 3.77 1.82
C PHE A 3 -6.44 4.70 1.91
N ARG A 4 -6.02 5.27 0.78
CA ARG A 4 -5.01 6.33 0.74
C ARG A 4 -5.59 7.63 0.19
N ARG A 5 -5.07 8.77 0.63
CA ARG A 5 -5.35 10.08 0.03
C ARG A 5 -4.92 10.10 -1.43
N ASN A 6 -5.76 10.67 -2.29
CA ASN A 6 -5.41 10.87 -3.69
C ASN A 6 -4.36 12.00 -3.79
N PRO A 7 -3.16 11.76 -4.35
CA PRO A 7 -2.16 12.81 -4.52
C PRO A 7 -2.59 13.89 -5.53
N ASN A 8 -3.54 13.57 -6.43
CA ASN A 8 -4.09 14.48 -7.42
C ASN A 8 -5.63 14.50 -7.31
N PRO A 9 -6.19 15.10 -6.23
CA PRO A 9 -7.63 15.13 -6.04
C PRO A 9 -8.31 15.99 -7.13
N PRO A 10 -9.50 15.61 -7.60
CA PRO A 10 -10.22 16.37 -8.63
C PRO A 10 -10.78 17.70 -8.09
N GLU A 11 -10.93 17.83 -6.77
CA GLU A 11 -11.45 19.03 -6.11
C GLU A 11 -10.32 19.75 -5.35
N ALA A 12 -9.61 20.68 -6.03
CA ALA A 12 -8.51 21.43 -5.43
C ALA A 12 -8.94 22.36 -4.26
N ASP A 13 -10.19 22.83 -4.27
CA ASP A 13 -10.75 23.78 -3.28
C ASP A 13 -11.73 23.12 -2.30
N TRP A 14 -11.61 21.82 -2.07
CA TRP A 14 -12.49 21.14 -1.13
C TRP A 14 -12.34 21.69 0.30
N LYS A 15 -13.47 22.12 0.89
CA LYS A 15 -13.59 22.58 2.27
C LYS A 15 -14.27 21.51 3.14
N PRO A 16 -13.50 20.60 3.78
CA PRO A 16 -14.06 19.53 4.59
C PRO A 16 -14.72 20.07 5.86
N SER A 17 -15.77 19.40 6.31
CA SER A 17 -16.21 19.50 7.71
C SER A 17 -15.16 18.90 8.66
N PRO A 18 -15.21 19.20 9.97
CA PRO A 18 -14.29 18.59 10.93
C PRO A 18 -14.32 17.05 10.95
N GLU A 19 -15.49 16.46 10.71
CA GLU A 19 -15.66 15.01 10.66
C GLU A 19 -15.10 14.42 9.36
N GLU A 20 -15.36 15.08 8.23
CA GLU A 20 -14.79 14.70 6.94
C GLU A 20 -13.27 14.75 6.97
N TRP A 21 -12.70 15.82 7.55
CA TRP A 21 -11.26 15.97 7.70
C TRP A 21 -10.66 14.86 8.55
N ARG A 22 -11.32 14.52 9.68
CA ARG A 22 -10.88 13.44 10.56
C ARG A 22 -10.77 12.12 9.79
N VAL A 23 -11.84 11.69 9.11
CA VAL A 23 -11.85 10.45 8.32
C VAL A 23 -10.83 10.50 7.19
N TYR A 24 -10.74 11.63 6.48
CA TYR A 24 -9.79 11.83 5.39
C TYR A 24 -8.33 11.69 5.84
N THR A 25 -7.96 12.24 7.00
CA THR A 25 -6.59 12.14 7.53
C THR A 25 -6.19 10.72 7.93
N LEU A 26 -7.17 9.88 8.31
CA LEU A 26 -6.94 8.48 8.66
C LEU A 26 -6.71 7.58 7.42
N CYS A 27 -7.10 8.04 6.24
CA CYS A 27 -6.86 7.38 4.94
C CYS A 27 -5.41 7.55 4.48
N ASP A 28 -4.46 7.03 5.26
CA ASP A 28 -3.01 7.16 5.04
C ASP A 28 -2.41 6.03 4.19
N GLY A 29 -3.22 5.11 3.68
CA GLY A 29 -2.77 3.93 2.94
C GLY A 29 -2.36 2.77 3.83
N ARG A 30 -2.58 2.85 5.14
CA ARG A 30 -2.27 1.80 6.11
C ARG A 30 -3.52 1.17 6.70
N ARG A 31 -4.55 1.97 6.96
CA ARG A 31 -5.77 1.54 7.64
C ARG A 31 -6.79 0.92 6.71
N THR A 32 -7.43 -0.16 7.16
CA THR A 32 -8.64 -0.70 6.53
C THR A 32 -9.85 0.20 6.79
N GLU A 33 -10.96 -0.09 6.11
CA GLU A 33 -12.23 0.60 6.34
C GLU A 33 -12.64 0.56 7.83
N GLU A 34 -12.56 -0.62 8.42
CA GLU A 34 -12.97 -0.89 9.80
C GLU A 34 -12.06 -0.15 10.79
N GLU A 35 -10.76 -0.08 10.51
CA GLU A 35 -9.80 0.66 11.32
C GLU A 35 -10.04 2.17 11.23
N VAL A 36 -10.31 2.72 10.04
CA VAL A 36 -10.67 4.13 9.89
C VAL A 36 -11.95 4.45 10.66
N VAL A 37 -12.98 3.60 10.56
CA VAL A 37 -14.25 3.78 11.27
C VAL A 37 -14.05 3.78 12.77
N ARG A 38 -13.35 2.76 13.30
CA ARG A 38 -13.04 2.65 14.73
C ARG A 38 -12.24 3.84 15.23
N ASP A 39 -11.16 4.18 14.54
CA ASP A 39 -10.21 5.23 14.97
C ASP A 39 -10.80 6.64 14.82
N SER A 40 -11.79 6.84 13.94
CA SER A 40 -12.49 8.14 13.79
C SER A 40 -13.41 8.47 14.97
N GLY A 41 -13.90 7.43 15.68
CA GLY A 41 -14.91 7.56 16.73
C GLY A 41 -16.31 7.96 16.24
N LEU A 42 -16.58 7.91 14.93
CA LEU A 42 -17.85 8.38 14.33
C LEU A 42 -18.86 7.25 14.04
N GLY A 43 -18.49 5.99 14.24
CA GLY A 43 -19.35 4.84 13.99
C GLY A 43 -19.86 4.78 12.54
N GLU A 44 -21.16 4.52 12.35
CA GLU A 44 -21.77 4.40 11.02
C GLU A 44 -21.55 5.61 10.11
N LYS A 45 -21.45 6.81 10.70
CA LYS A 45 -21.21 8.05 9.96
C LYS A 45 -19.86 8.05 9.24
N ALA A 46 -18.84 7.36 9.77
CA ALA A 46 -17.56 7.25 9.09
C ALA A 46 -17.66 6.48 7.77
N TYR A 47 -18.50 5.44 7.67
CA TYR A 47 -18.72 4.72 6.41
C TYR A 47 -19.34 5.64 5.35
N ALA A 48 -20.33 6.45 5.73
CA ALA A 48 -20.95 7.40 4.81
C ALA A 48 -19.94 8.45 4.30
N ILE A 49 -19.07 8.94 5.19
CA ILE A 49 -18.00 9.87 4.81
C ILE A 49 -16.99 9.17 3.89
N LEU A 50 -16.54 7.96 4.21
CA LEU A 50 -15.62 7.18 3.36
C LEU A 50 -16.18 6.98 1.95
N ALA A 51 -17.45 6.57 1.85
CA ALA A 51 -18.13 6.39 0.57
C ALA A 51 -18.19 7.71 -0.23
N SER A 52 -18.46 8.82 0.44
CA SER A 52 -18.46 10.16 -0.18
C SER A 52 -17.07 10.57 -0.68
N LEU A 53 -16.03 10.42 0.15
CA LEU A 53 -14.64 10.72 -0.21
C LEU A 53 -14.17 9.88 -1.40
N LEU A 54 -14.54 8.60 -1.42
CA LEU A 54 -14.23 7.66 -2.51
C LEU A 54 -14.93 8.08 -3.81
N LYS A 55 -16.23 8.36 -3.75
CA LYS A 55 -17.03 8.82 -4.90
C LYS A 55 -16.49 10.10 -5.51
N ARG A 56 -15.98 11.00 -4.67
CA ARG A 56 -15.39 12.28 -5.06
C ARG A 56 -13.93 12.16 -5.49
N GLY A 57 -13.35 10.96 -5.46
CA GLY A 57 -11.96 10.72 -5.84
C GLY A 57 -10.94 11.41 -4.92
N LEU A 58 -11.32 11.76 -3.69
CA LEU A 58 -10.43 12.36 -2.69
C LEU A 58 -9.55 11.31 -2.03
N ILE A 59 -10.04 10.08 -1.94
CA ILE A 59 -9.29 8.91 -1.50
C ILE A 59 -9.37 7.81 -2.56
N LEU A 60 -8.41 6.90 -2.55
CA LEU A 60 -8.30 5.78 -3.46
C LEU A 60 -8.25 4.47 -2.66
N PRO A 61 -8.98 3.42 -3.10
CA PRO A 61 -8.83 2.10 -2.54
C PRO A 61 -7.54 1.50 -3.09
N VAL A 62 -6.66 1.06 -2.21
CA VAL A 62 -5.43 0.37 -2.59
C VAL A 62 -5.35 -0.98 -1.89
N GLU A 63 -4.49 -1.84 -2.44
CA GLU A 63 -4.27 -3.15 -1.87
C GLU A 63 -3.61 -3.03 -0.49
N GLY A 64 -4.09 -3.82 0.46
CA GLY A 64 -3.49 -3.87 1.79
C GLY A 64 -2.17 -4.63 1.80
N PRO A 65 -1.35 -4.48 2.85
CA PRO A 65 -0.02 -5.07 2.95
C PRO A 65 -0.02 -6.59 2.74
N LYS A 66 -1.00 -7.32 3.28
CA LYS A 66 -1.10 -8.78 3.10
C LYS A 66 -1.30 -9.19 1.64
N ALA A 67 -2.18 -8.50 0.92
CA ALA A 67 -2.46 -8.80 -0.49
C ALA A 67 -1.23 -8.49 -1.37
N LEU A 68 -0.58 -7.35 -1.11
CA LEU A 68 0.66 -6.97 -1.80
C LEU A 68 1.80 -7.92 -1.49
N CYS A 69 1.91 -8.40 -0.24
CA CYS A 69 2.94 -9.35 0.14
C CYS A 69 2.77 -10.66 -0.63
N GLY A 70 1.55 -11.13 -0.83
CA GLY A 70 1.28 -12.30 -1.69
C GLY A 70 1.81 -12.09 -3.11
N LYS A 71 1.45 -10.98 -3.75
CA LYS A 71 1.93 -10.64 -5.10
C LYS A 71 3.44 -10.50 -5.18
N LEU A 72 4.09 -9.91 -4.17
CA LEU A 72 5.54 -9.79 -4.10
C LEU A 72 6.23 -11.15 -3.98
N VAL A 73 5.68 -12.05 -3.16
CA VAL A 73 6.21 -13.40 -3.00
C VAL A 73 6.11 -14.18 -4.31
N ASP A 74 4.99 -14.06 -5.03
CA ASP A 74 4.81 -14.71 -6.32
C ASP A 74 5.75 -14.12 -7.38
N LEU A 75 5.93 -12.80 -7.41
CA LEU A 75 6.90 -12.12 -8.27
C LEU A 75 8.33 -12.61 -8.01
N LEU A 76 8.73 -12.70 -6.74
CA LEU A 76 10.05 -13.18 -6.35
C LEU A 76 10.26 -14.64 -6.74
N LYS A 77 9.28 -15.51 -6.52
CA LYS A 77 9.35 -16.92 -6.93
C LYS A 77 9.45 -17.06 -8.44
N ALA A 78 8.69 -16.28 -9.21
CA ALA A 78 8.73 -16.30 -10.67
C ALA A 78 10.09 -15.84 -11.22
N ARG A 79 10.74 -14.87 -10.57
CA ARG A 79 12.00 -14.27 -11.03
C ARG A 79 13.27 -14.96 -10.52
N LEU A 80 13.25 -15.44 -9.28
CA LEU A 80 14.42 -15.98 -8.59
C LEU A 80 14.33 -17.50 -8.34
N GLY A 81 13.14 -18.10 -8.54
CA GLY A 81 12.91 -19.50 -8.27
C GLY A 81 13.25 -19.88 -6.83
N PRO A 82 14.04 -20.95 -6.59
CA PRO A 82 14.46 -21.36 -5.25
C PRO A 82 15.23 -20.29 -4.47
N ARG A 83 15.90 -19.36 -5.17
CA ARG A 83 16.68 -18.27 -4.53
C ARG A 83 15.80 -17.22 -3.86
N ALA A 84 14.48 -17.26 -4.05
CA ALA A 84 13.53 -16.39 -3.36
C ALA A 84 13.37 -16.74 -1.87
N GLY A 85 13.61 -18.01 -1.49
CA GLY A 85 13.33 -18.55 -0.16
C GLY A 85 13.80 -17.67 1.01
N PRO A 86 15.06 -17.18 1.02
CA PRO A 86 15.58 -16.35 2.11
C PRO A 86 14.91 -14.98 2.26
N PHE A 87 14.24 -14.47 1.22
CA PHE A 87 13.62 -13.13 1.24
C PHE A 87 12.15 -13.16 1.67
N ILE A 88 11.46 -14.29 1.46
CA ILE A 88 10.02 -14.43 1.71
C ILE A 88 9.65 -14.16 3.18
N PRO A 89 10.34 -14.73 4.20
CA PRO A 89 9.98 -14.49 5.60
C PRO A 89 10.09 -13.03 6.02
N ARG A 90 11.06 -12.29 5.43
CA ARG A 90 11.26 -10.86 5.74
C ARG A 90 10.10 -10.01 5.24
N LEU A 91 9.59 -10.30 4.05
CA LEU A 91 8.42 -9.62 3.49
C LEU A 91 7.14 -9.96 4.25
N GLN A 92 6.98 -11.23 4.65
CA GLN A 92 5.81 -11.67 5.41
C GLN A 92 5.74 -11.07 6.82
N ALA A 93 6.88 -10.66 7.38
CA ALA A 93 6.95 -9.97 8.66
C ALA A 93 6.56 -8.47 8.58
N CYS A 94 6.39 -7.90 7.39
CA CYS A 94 6.02 -6.50 7.22
C CYS A 94 4.53 -6.29 7.48
N GLU A 95 4.20 -5.49 8.51
CA GLU A 95 2.81 -5.21 8.90
C GLU A 95 2.18 -4.04 8.15
N SER A 96 2.98 -3.14 7.59
CA SER A 96 2.50 -1.96 6.85
C SER A 96 2.90 -2.00 5.37
N ARG A 97 2.15 -1.25 4.55
CA ARG A 97 2.44 -1.11 3.11
C ARG A 97 3.80 -0.46 2.89
N GLU A 98 4.19 0.58 3.62
CA GLU A 98 5.51 1.22 3.39
C GLU A 98 6.66 0.33 3.85
N ALA A 99 6.52 -0.37 4.99
CA ALA A 99 7.56 -1.30 5.44
C ALA A 99 7.76 -2.44 4.42
N LEU A 100 6.66 -2.91 3.84
CA LEU A 100 6.70 -3.92 2.78
C LEU A 100 7.33 -3.38 1.49
N GLU A 101 7.03 -2.14 1.10
CA GLU A 101 7.65 -1.48 -0.06
C GLU A 101 9.16 -1.35 0.12
N GLU A 102 9.57 -0.81 1.27
CA GLU A 102 10.98 -0.58 1.58
C GLU A 102 11.76 -1.91 1.60
N GLU A 103 11.23 -2.93 2.27
CA GLU A 103 11.86 -4.25 2.33
C GLU A 103 11.91 -4.91 0.94
N ALA A 104 10.86 -4.77 0.12
CA ALA A 104 10.88 -5.25 -1.26
C ALA A 104 11.97 -4.58 -2.11
N LEU A 105 12.11 -3.25 -2.01
CA LEU A 105 13.17 -2.50 -2.71
C LEU A 105 14.56 -2.89 -2.21
N ARG A 106 14.74 -3.15 -0.91
CA ARG A 106 16.01 -3.68 -0.36
C ARG A 106 16.33 -5.07 -0.93
N VAL A 107 15.33 -5.94 -1.08
CA VAL A 107 15.51 -7.25 -1.73
C VAL A 107 15.95 -7.08 -3.18
N ALA A 108 15.30 -6.19 -3.95
CA ALA A 108 15.68 -5.89 -5.33
C ALA A 108 17.15 -5.43 -5.42
N LEU A 109 17.55 -4.50 -4.55
CA LEU A 109 18.92 -4.02 -4.48
C LEU A 109 19.90 -5.15 -4.14
N LYS A 110 19.56 -6.02 -3.17
CA LYS A 110 20.42 -7.15 -2.82
C LYS A 110 20.59 -8.12 -3.99
N VAL A 111 19.51 -8.46 -4.70
CA VAL A 111 19.57 -9.28 -5.93
C VAL A 111 20.47 -8.63 -6.97
N LYS A 112 20.31 -7.32 -7.20
CA LYS A 112 21.12 -6.53 -8.15
C LYS A 112 22.62 -6.60 -7.84
N LEU A 113 22.98 -6.58 -6.56
CA LEU A 113 24.36 -6.55 -6.10
C LEU A 113 25.00 -7.95 -5.99
N THR A 114 24.22 -8.98 -5.62
CA THR A 114 24.78 -10.29 -5.24
C THR A 114 24.46 -11.44 -6.20
N LEU A 115 23.43 -11.31 -7.04
CA LEU A 115 22.98 -12.40 -7.91
C LEU A 115 23.08 -12.03 -9.38
N ASP A 116 22.29 -11.05 -9.81
CA ASP A 116 22.20 -10.64 -11.20
C ASP A 116 21.68 -9.22 -11.28
N ARG A 117 22.45 -8.34 -11.92
CA ARG A 117 22.13 -6.92 -12.03
C ARG A 117 20.82 -6.68 -12.78
N LYS A 118 20.61 -7.38 -13.90
CA LYS A 118 19.44 -7.19 -14.77
C LYS A 118 18.18 -7.69 -14.08
N ALA A 119 18.24 -8.85 -13.44
CA ALA A 119 17.13 -9.39 -12.66
C ALA A 119 16.75 -8.46 -11.50
N GLY A 120 17.74 -7.86 -10.82
CA GLY A 120 17.51 -6.88 -9.77
C GLY A 120 16.85 -5.59 -10.28
N GLU A 121 17.27 -5.07 -11.44
CA GLU A 121 16.66 -3.89 -12.07
C GLU A 121 15.21 -4.17 -12.53
N GLU A 122 14.95 -5.33 -13.12
CA GLU A 122 13.60 -5.74 -13.50
C GLU A 122 12.68 -5.92 -12.27
N LEU A 123 13.21 -6.47 -11.18
CA LEU A 123 12.48 -6.62 -9.94
C LEU A 123 12.13 -5.26 -9.33
N GLU A 124 13.09 -4.33 -9.29
CA GLU A 124 12.87 -2.98 -8.78
C GLU A 124 11.76 -2.26 -9.55
N LYS A 125 11.77 -2.36 -10.89
CA LYS A 125 10.73 -1.77 -11.74
C LYS A 125 9.35 -2.37 -11.44
N ALA A 126 9.25 -3.69 -11.37
CA ALA A 126 7.99 -4.38 -11.08
C ALA A 126 7.45 -4.04 -9.67
N ILE A 127 8.33 -3.89 -8.69
CA ILE A 127 7.95 -3.46 -7.33
C ILE A 127 7.39 -2.04 -7.36
N ARG A 128 8.08 -1.08 -7.99
CA ARG A 128 7.59 0.30 -8.08
C ARG A 128 6.23 0.39 -8.77
N GLU A 129 6.00 -0.42 -9.81
CA GLU A 129 4.71 -0.49 -10.49
C GLU A 129 3.61 -1.09 -9.58
N LEU A 130 3.94 -2.11 -8.79
CA LEU A 130 3.03 -2.73 -7.83
C LEU A 130 2.63 -1.78 -6.67
N PHE A 131 3.52 -0.84 -6.32
CA PHE A 131 3.31 0.09 -5.21
C PHE A 131 2.71 1.46 -5.60
N ARG A 132 2.46 1.67 -6.88
CA ARG A 132 1.93 2.94 -7.42
C ARG A 132 0.53 3.31 -6.90
#